data_AF-A0A945EE44-F1
#
_entry.id   AF-A0A945EE44-F1
#
_cell.length_a   1.000
_cell.length_b   1.000
_cell.length_c   1.000
_cell.angle_alpha   90.00
_cell.angle_beta   90.00
_cell.angle_gamma   90.00
#
_symmetry.space_group_name_H-M   'P 1'
#
loop_
_entity.id
_entity.type
_entity.pdbx_description
1 polymer ?
#
loop_
_entity_poly.entity_id
_entity_poly.type
_entity_poly.pdbx_seq_one_letter_code
_entity_poly.pdbx_strand_id
1 'polypeptide(L)'
;MKLNEGRGIYDLCKKLWPITRSITGNGVRETLKIIQQEIPNLTIHEVSTGTQCFDWKIPKEWNIKNAYIIDPSGKIIVDFRDNNLHVVSYSVPINKTVSLSELQRHLYSLPEQPDAIPYVTSYYEERWGFCLTENQRKTLKEGDYQVYIDSELSDGSLTYGELIIHGKSEKEVFLSTYVCHPSMANNELS
;
A
#
# COMPACT_ATOMS: atom_id res chain seq x y z
N MET A 1 10.32 -28.12 -22.11
CA MET A 1 10.85 -26.73 -22.14
C MET A 1 10.78 -26.20 -20.73
N LYS A 2 11.92 -25.93 -20.07
CA LYS A 2 11.90 -25.15 -18.82
C LYS A 2 11.40 -23.76 -19.21
N LEU A 3 10.18 -23.41 -18.82
CA LEU A 3 9.83 -22.00 -18.68
C LEU A 3 10.95 -21.38 -17.86
N ASN A 4 11.60 -20.34 -18.38
CA ASN A 4 12.66 -19.63 -17.68
C ASN A 4 12.10 -19.22 -16.31
N GLU A 5 12.62 -19.77 -15.22
CA GLU A 5 12.10 -19.56 -13.86
C GLU A 5 11.97 -18.06 -13.56
N GLY A 6 12.91 -17.25 -14.04
CA GLY A 6 12.85 -15.79 -13.94
C GLY A 6 11.67 -15.16 -14.67
N ARG A 7 11.21 -15.75 -15.78
CA ARG A 7 9.99 -15.29 -16.47
C ARG A 7 8.74 -15.62 -15.66
N GLY A 8 8.68 -16.79 -15.05
CA GLY A 8 7.57 -17.17 -14.16
C GLY A 8 7.46 -16.23 -12.96
N ILE A 9 8.59 -15.95 -12.30
CA ILE A 9 8.69 -14.98 -11.20
C ILE A 9 8.22 -13.60 -11.66
N TYR A 10 8.73 -13.11 -12.80
CA TYR A 10 8.33 -11.81 -13.34
C TYR A 10 6.83 -11.71 -13.66
N ASP A 11 6.24 -12.79 -14.19
CA ASP A 11 4.80 -12.81 -14.48
C ASP A 11 3.96 -12.88 -13.19
N LEU A 12 4.46 -13.49 -12.10
CA LEU A 12 3.86 -13.37 -10.76
C LEU A 12 3.93 -11.92 -10.24
N CYS A 13 5.07 -11.25 -10.35
CA CYS A 13 5.21 -9.84 -9.95
C CYS A 13 4.19 -8.95 -10.68
N LYS A 14 3.92 -9.20 -11.98
CA LYS A 14 2.89 -8.46 -12.73
C LYS A 14 1.48 -8.70 -12.22
N LYS A 15 1.14 -9.94 -11.84
CA LYS A 15 -0.16 -10.27 -11.24
C LYS A 15 -0.35 -9.54 -9.90
N LEU A 16 0.71 -9.43 -9.12
CA LEU A 16 0.70 -8.78 -7.80
C LEU A 16 0.82 -7.25 -7.89
N TRP A 17 1.34 -6.71 -9.00
CA TRP A 17 1.60 -5.28 -9.21
C TRP A 17 0.41 -4.36 -8.88
N PRO A 18 -0.81 -4.58 -9.39
CA PRO A 18 -1.91 -3.62 -9.20
C PRO A 18 -2.50 -3.64 -7.78
N ILE A 19 -2.15 -4.62 -6.95
CA ILE A 19 -2.77 -4.80 -5.64
C ILE A 19 -2.22 -3.76 -4.66
N THR A 20 -3.13 -2.97 -4.09
CA THR A 20 -2.80 -1.98 -3.06
C THR A 20 -2.59 -2.67 -1.71
N ARG A 21 -1.36 -3.16 -1.50
CA ARG A 21 -0.90 -3.67 -0.20
C ARG A 21 -0.61 -2.56 0.80
N SER A 22 -0.71 -2.91 2.07
CA SER A 22 -0.26 -2.15 3.23
C SER A 22 0.16 -3.14 4.31
N ILE A 23 0.41 -2.71 5.54
CA ILE A 23 0.73 -3.66 6.64
C ILE A 23 -0.46 -4.53 7.08
N THR A 24 -1.68 -4.20 6.63
CA THR A 24 -2.91 -5.00 6.82
C THR A 24 -3.83 -4.84 5.59
N GLY A 25 -5.00 -5.45 5.63
CA GLY A 25 -6.08 -5.18 4.67
C GLY A 25 -6.22 -6.20 3.54
N ASN A 26 -7.25 -6.00 2.73
CA ASN A 26 -7.65 -6.94 1.69
C ASN A 26 -6.58 -7.13 0.61
N GLY A 27 -5.74 -6.12 0.34
CA GLY A 27 -4.64 -6.26 -0.60
C GLY A 27 -3.59 -7.30 -0.16
N VAL A 28 -3.33 -7.42 1.15
CA VAL A 28 -2.45 -8.47 1.70
C VAL A 28 -3.10 -9.85 1.52
N ARG A 29 -4.39 -9.97 1.86
CA ARG A 29 -5.15 -11.22 1.69
C ARG A 29 -5.20 -11.69 0.24
N GLU A 30 -5.44 -10.77 -0.69
CA GLU A 30 -5.44 -11.06 -2.13
C GLU A 30 -4.06 -11.53 -2.60
N THR A 31 -3.00 -10.81 -2.18
CA THR A 31 -1.61 -11.17 -2.49
C THR A 31 -1.28 -12.58 -2.01
N LEU A 32 -1.58 -12.91 -0.75
CA LEU A 32 -1.30 -14.23 -0.19
C LEU A 32 -2.14 -15.34 -0.85
N LYS A 33 -3.40 -15.06 -1.23
CA LYS A 33 -4.22 -16.00 -2.01
C LYS A 33 -3.64 -16.28 -3.39
N ILE A 34 -3.05 -15.28 -4.05
CA ILE A 34 -2.36 -15.48 -5.34
C ILE A 34 -1.09 -16.30 -5.13
N ILE A 35 -0.28 -15.99 -4.11
CA ILE A 35 0.92 -16.77 -3.78
C ILE A 35 0.56 -18.22 -3.43
N GLN A 36 -0.56 -18.45 -2.74
CA GLN A 36 -1.05 -19.77 -2.40
C GLN A 36 -1.39 -20.62 -3.65
N GLN A 37 -1.63 -20.01 -4.81
CA GLN A 37 -1.78 -20.75 -6.08
C GLN A 37 -0.46 -21.38 -6.55
N GLU A 38 0.66 -20.71 -6.28
CA GLU A 38 2.00 -21.20 -6.59
C GLU A 38 2.56 -22.08 -5.45
N ILE A 39 2.12 -21.83 -4.21
CA ILE A 39 2.53 -22.54 -2.99
C ILE A 39 1.28 -23.03 -2.23
N PRO A 40 0.66 -24.15 -2.64
CA PRO A 40 -0.64 -24.59 -2.10
C PRO A 40 -0.67 -24.89 -0.60
N ASN A 41 0.49 -25.19 -0.01
CA ASN A 41 0.61 -25.50 1.42
C ASN A 41 0.85 -24.24 2.29
N LEU A 42 0.91 -23.05 1.69
CA LEU A 42 1.02 -21.80 2.44
C LEU A 42 -0.23 -21.65 3.32
N THR A 43 -0.03 -21.48 4.62
CA THR A 43 -1.10 -21.21 5.59
C THR A 43 -1.20 -19.71 5.79
N ILE A 44 -2.42 -19.17 5.70
CA ILE A 44 -2.69 -17.75 5.93
C ILE A 44 -3.25 -17.59 7.34
N HIS A 45 -2.64 -16.71 8.11
CA HIS A 45 -3.00 -16.40 9.49
C HIS A 45 -3.56 -14.99 9.59
N GLU A 46 -4.46 -14.79 10.55
CA GLU A 46 -5.06 -13.50 10.88
C GLU A 46 -4.87 -13.27 12.38
N VAL A 47 -4.26 -12.14 12.75
CA VAL A 47 -4.06 -11.74 14.15
C VAL A 47 -4.89 -10.50 14.41
N SER A 48 -5.82 -10.58 15.36
CA SER A 48 -6.79 -9.50 15.61
C SER A 48 -6.13 -8.18 16.03
N THR A 49 -6.69 -7.06 15.58
CA THR A 49 -6.35 -5.72 16.06
C THR A 49 -6.30 -5.68 17.58
N GLY A 50 -5.27 -5.03 18.10
CA GLY A 50 -5.07 -4.85 19.53
C GLY A 50 -4.40 -6.01 20.26
N THR A 51 -4.12 -7.11 19.58
CA THR A 51 -3.29 -8.20 20.14
C THR A 51 -1.90 -7.65 20.50
N GLN A 52 -1.42 -8.00 21.69
CA GLN A 52 -0.07 -7.64 22.15
C GLN A 52 0.95 -8.63 21.60
N CYS A 53 1.99 -8.12 20.94
CA CYS A 53 3.11 -8.88 20.39
C CYS A 53 4.41 -8.27 20.90
N PHE A 54 4.93 -8.81 22.00
CA PHE A 54 6.03 -8.20 22.75
C PHE A 54 5.70 -6.77 23.16
N ASP A 55 6.45 -5.77 22.72
CA ASP A 55 6.21 -4.35 22.98
C ASP A 55 5.23 -3.69 21.98
N TRP A 56 4.86 -4.42 20.93
CA TRP A 56 4.00 -3.92 19.86
C TRP A 56 2.54 -4.33 20.07
N LYS A 57 1.63 -3.54 19.49
CA LYS A 57 0.20 -3.85 19.44
C LYS A 57 -0.23 -3.89 17.97
N ILE A 58 -0.95 -4.94 17.57
CA ILE A 58 -1.44 -5.07 16.20
C ILE A 58 -2.35 -3.88 15.87
N PRO A 59 -2.11 -3.14 14.77
CA PRO A 59 -2.86 -1.93 14.45
C PRO A 59 -4.28 -2.25 14.00
N LYS A 60 -5.08 -1.20 13.84
CA LYS A 60 -6.33 -1.27 13.08
C LYS A 60 -6.03 -1.74 11.66
N GLU A 61 -7.01 -2.42 11.07
CA GLU A 61 -6.96 -2.82 9.68
C GLU A 61 -7.31 -1.64 8.77
N TRP A 62 -6.56 -1.47 7.68
CA TRP A 62 -6.77 -0.42 6.71
C TRP A 62 -7.18 -0.98 5.35
N ASN A 63 -8.24 -0.42 4.77
CA ASN A 63 -8.68 -0.71 3.40
C ASN A 63 -8.96 0.59 2.65
N ILE A 64 -8.80 0.57 1.33
CA ILE A 64 -9.08 1.72 0.46
C ILE A 64 -9.77 1.26 -0.82
N LYS A 65 -10.78 2.01 -1.26
CA LYS A 65 -11.55 1.75 -2.48
C LYS A 65 -11.22 2.74 -3.58
N ASN A 66 -11.09 4.02 -3.24
CA ASN A 66 -10.83 5.08 -4.19
C ASN A 66 -10.23 6.32 -3.50
N ALA A 67 -9.52 7.15 -4.25
CA ALA A 67 -9.11 8.47 -3.78
C ALA A 67 -8.75 9.38 -4.96
N TYR A 68 -9.00 10.67 -4.83
CA TYR A 68 -8.64 11.66 -5.84
C TYR A 68 -8.55 13.08 -5.27
N ILE A 69 -7.91 13.95 -6.05
CA ILE A 69 -7.97 15.41 -5.89
C ILE A 69 -8.52 16.03 -7.18
N ILE A 70 -9.55 16.86 -7.05
CA ILE A 70 -10.09 17.70 -8.12
C ILE A 70 -9.64 19.14 -7.88
N ASP A 71 -9.11 19.78 -8.93
CA ASP A 71 -8.65 21.16 -8.90
C ASP A 71 -9.80 22.19 -9.02
N PRO A 72 -9.52 23.49 -8.84
CA PRO A 72 -10.54 24.54 -8.92
C PRO A 72 -11.25 24.64 -10.29
N SER A 73 -10.69 24.07 -11.35
CA SER A 73 -11.30 24.02 -12.69
C SER A 73 -12.24 22.83 -12.87
N GLY A 74 -12.34 21.94 -11.88
CA GLY A 74 -13.12 20.70 -11.93
C GLY A 74 -12.37 19.52 -12.55
N LYS A 75 -11.05 19.62 -12.73
CA LYS A 75 -10.24 18.55 -13.30
C LYS A 75 -9.64 17.66 -12.20
N ILE A 76 -9.72 16.34 -12.37
CA ILE A 76 -8.97 15.39 -11.53
C ILE A 76 -7.47 15.56 -11.84
N ILE A 77 -6.71 15.91 -10.82
CA ILE A 77 -5.25 16.07 -10.92
C ILE A 77 -4.50 14.90 -10.28
N VAL A 78 -5.08 14.24 -9.28
CA VAL A 78 -4.52 13.03 -8.68
C VAL A 78 -5.62 11.98 -8.66
N ASP A 79 -5.33 10.78 -9.15
CA ASP A 79 -6.26 9.66 -9.19
C ASP A 79 -5.56 8.38 -8.67
N PHE A 80 -6.07 7.83 -7.59
CA PHE A 80 -5.55 6.60 -6.99
C PHE A 80 -5.59 5.39 -7.95
N ARG A 81 -6.52 5.39 -8.91
CA ARG A 81 -6.66 4.32 -9.89
C ARG A 81 -5.52 4.32 -10.90
N ASP A 82 -4.87 5.46 -11.12
CA ASP A 82 -3.71 5.56 -11.99
C ASP A 82 -2.45 5.02 -11.31
N ASN A 83 -2.25 5.36 -10.03
CA ASN A 83 -1.16 4.85 -9.22
C ASN A 83 -1.51 4.89 -7.73
N ASN A 84 -1.50 3.72 -7.05
CA ASN A 84 -1.84 3.64 -5.64
C ASN A 84 -0.81 4.33 -4.70
N LEU A 85 0.39 4.65 -5.19
CA LEU A 85 1.36 5.47 -4.47
C LEU A 85 0.88 6.91 -4.27
N HIS A 86 -0.14 7.36 -4.99
CA HIS A 86 -0.72 8.68 -4.80
C HIS A 86 -1.33 8.90 -3.41
N VAL A 87 -1.60 7.85 -2.63
CA VAL A 87 -2.18 7.98 -1.30
C VAL A 87 -1.14 7.60 -0.25
N VAL A 88 -1.02 8.41 0.80
CA VAL A 88 -0.24 8.03 1.98
C VAL A 88 -0.87 6.77 2.59
N SER A 89 -0.13 5.67 2.65
CA SER A 89 -0.63 4.41 3.20
C SER A 89 -1.14 4.61 4.63
N TYR A 90 -2.28 4.00 4.97
CA TYR A 90 -3.03 4.23 6.22
C TYR A 90 -3.76 5.58 6.34
N SER A 91 -3.93 6.32 5.24
CA SER A 91 -4.73 7.57 5.26
C SER A 91 -6.16 7.33 5.75
N VAL A 92 -6.61 8.16 6.71
CA VAL A 92 -8.02 8.19 7.17
C VAL A 92 -8.94 8.73 6.06
N PRO A 93 -10.24 8.35 6.06
CA PRO A 93 -11.18 8.83 5.05
C PRO A 93 -11.37 10.34 5.13
N ILE A 94 -11.54 10.97 3.97
CA ILE A 94 -11.84 12.39 3.85
C ILE A 94 -12.73 12.65 2.63
N ASN A 95 -13.66 13.56 2.77
CA ASN A 95 -14.45 14.11 1.67
C ASN A 95 -14.69 15.59 1.97
N LYS A 96 -13.77 16.46 1.55
CA LYS A 96 -13.80 17.88 1.88
C LYS A 96 -13.32 18.73 0.71
N THR A 97 -13.76 19.97 0.69
CA THR A 97 -13.14 21.03 -0.12
C THR A 97 -12.17 21.80 0.76
N VAL A 98 -10.92 21.98 0.32
CA VAL A 98 -9.85 22.66 1.07
C VAL A 98 -9.13 23.68 0.19
N SER A 99 -8.58 24.73 0.80
CA SER A 99 -7.74 25.70 0.07
C SER A 99 -6.42 25.07 -0.37
N LEU A 100 -5.74 25.67 -1.36
CA LEU A 100 -4.38 25.25 -1.72
C LEU A 100 -3.42 25.26 -0.50
N SER A 101 -3.52 26.28 0.37
CA SER A 101 -2.68 26.40 1.56
C SER A 101 -2.90 25.28 2.59
N GLU A 102 -4.12 24.77 2.71
CA GLU A 102 -4.40 23.58 3.49
C GLU A 102 -3.90 22.33 2.77
N LEU A 103 -4.24 22.17 1.49
CA LEU A 103 -3.83 21.01 0.69
C LEU A 103 -2.31 20.80 0.74
N GLN A 104 -1.52 21.86 0.57
CA GLN A 104 -0.05 21.80 0.58
C GLN A 104 0.53 21.15 1.85
N ARG A 105 -0.15 21.23 2.99
CA ARG A 105 0.30 20.58 4.25
C ARG A 105 0.12 19.07 4.24
N HIS A 106 -0.69 18.55 3.33
CA HIS A 106 -1.01 17.13 3.15
C HIS A 106 -0.45 16.54 1.86
N LEU A 107 0.36 17.32 1.12
CA LEU A 107 1.03 16.87 -0.09
C LEU A 107 2.49 16.48 0.17
N TYR A 108 2.89 15.36 -0.39
CA TYR A 108 4.25 14.83 -0.35
C TYR A 108 4.82 14.70 -1.76
N SER A 109 6.04 15.20 -1.95
CA SER A 109 6.78 15.18 -3.22
C SER A 109 8.28 15.10 -2.94
N LEU A 110 9.09 14.83 -3.97
CA LEU A 110 10.55 14.73 -3.85
C LEU A 110 11.23 15.79 -4.73
N PRO A 111 11.76 16.89 -4.17
CA PRO A 111 12.44 17.92 -4.94
C PRO A 111 13.61 17.41 -5.79
N GLU A 112 14.38 16.46 -5.23
CA GLU A 112 15.55 15.86 -5.88
C GLU A 112 15.20 14.81 -6.95
N GLN A 113 13.95 14.33 -6.99
CA GLN A 113 13.45 13.36 -7.96
C GLN A 113 12.09 13.84 -8.50
N PRO A 114 12.10 14.88 -9.35
CA PRO A 114 10.90 15.69 -9.55
C PRO A 114 9.78 15.00 -10.35
N ASP A 115 10.09 13.89 -11.02
CA ASP A 115 9.15 13.07 -11.77
C ASP A 115 8.67 11.82 -11.00
N ALA A 116 9.21 11.57 -9.80
CA ALA A 116 8.82 10.43 -8.97
C ALA A 116 7.64 10.77 -8.06
N ILE A 117 6.75 9.79 -7.86
CA ILE A 117 5.72 9.83 -6.81
C ILE A 117 6.31 9.12 -5.58
N PRO A 118 6.51 9.79 -4.44
CA PRO A 118 7.06 9.13 -3.26
C PRO A 118 6.07 8.12 -2.65
N TYR A 119 6.60 7.02 -2.13
CA TYR A 119 5.86 6.15 -1.22
C TYR A 119 5.96 6.69 0.21
N VAL A 120 4.82 7.06 0.80
CA VAL A 120 4.74 7.59 2.17
C VAL A 120 3.70 6.80 2.96
N THR A 121 3.96 6.61 4.25
CA THR A 121 3.11 5.80 5.14
C THR A 121 2.83 6.55 6.43
N SER A 122 1.71 6.21 7.09
CA SER A 122 1.39 6.72 8.42
C SER A 122 0.66 5.68 9.27
N TYR A 123 1.35 4.58 9.56
CA TYR A 123 0.74 3.42 10.21
C TYR A 123 0.27 3.65 11.65
N TYR A 124 0.95 4.52 12.39
CA TYR A 124 0.78 4.66 13.83
C TYR A 124 0.28 6.05 14.25
N GLU A 125 0.06 6.93 13.29
CA GLU A 125 -0.51 8.25 13.52
C GLU A 125 -1.61 8.51 12.48
N GLU A 126 -2.81 8.80 12.94
CA GLU A 126 -3.94 9.09 12.04
C GLU A 126 -3.70 10.43 11.32
N ARG A 127 -3.52 10.35 10.01
CA ARG A 127 -3.46 11.50 9.10
C ARG A 127 -4.03 11.10 7.75
N TRP A 128 -4.22 12.07 6.87
CA TRP A 128 -4.49 11.83 5.46
C TRP A 128 -3.45 12.59 4.64
N GLY A 129 -3.15 12.09 3.44
CA GLY A 129 -2.26 12.79 2.53
C GLY A 129 -2.21 12.16 1.15
N PHE A 130 -1.70 12.95 0.21
CA PHE A 130 -1.45 12.53 -1.16
C PHE A 130 0.00 12.72 -1.55
N CYS A 131 0.50 11.81 -2.37
CA CYS A 131 1.80 11.91 -3.01
C CYS A 131 1.61 12.28 -4.47
N LEU A 132 2.48 13.12 -4.99
CA LEU A 132 2.51 13.54 -6.38
C LEU A 132 3.92 13.90 -6.79
N THR A 133 4.15 14.02 -8.10
CA THR A 133 5.45 14.47 -8.60
C THR A 133 5.69 15.92 -8.19
N GLU A 134 6.94 16.29 -7.94
CA GLU A 134 7.29 17.68 -7.61
C GLU A 134 6.90 18.63 -8.75
N ASN A 135 7.10 18.19 -9.99
CA ASN A 135 6.72 18.94 -11.18
C ASN A 135 5.22 19.25 -11.19
N GLN A 136 4.38 18.28 -10.84
CA GLN A 136 2.94 18.49 -10.72
C GLN A 136 2.60 19.44 -9.56
N ARG A 137 3.20 19.23 -8.39
CA ARG A 137 2.95 20.06 -7.19
C ARG A 137 3.22 21.54 -7.43
N LYS A 138 4.27 21.88 -8.19
CA LYS A 138 4.63 23.26 -8.56
C LYS A 138 3.62 23.95 -9.48
N THR A 139 2.77 23.19 -10.17
CA THR A 139 1.79 23.73 -11.12
C THR A 139 0.45 24.08 -10.48
N LEU A 140 0.22 23.65 -9.23
CA LEU A 140 -1.02 23.90 -8.50
C LEU A 140 -1.31 25.40 -8.41
N LYS A 141 -2.59 25.75 -8.59
CA LYS A 141 -3.08 27.13 -8.58
C LYS A 141 -3.86 27.42 -7.31
N GLU A 142 -3.84 28.67 -6.88
CA GLU A 142 -4.69 29.11 -5.78
C GLU A 142 -6.17 28.82 -6.08
N GLY A 143 -6.91 28.45 -5.04
CA GLY A 143 -8.32 28.09 -5.13
C GLY A 143 -8.66 26.91 -4.24
N ASP A 144 -9.88 26.40 -4.45
CA ASP A 144 -10.49 25.34 -3.67
C ASP A 144 -10.39 24.00 -4.39
N TYR A 145 -9.91 22.98 -3.67
CA TYR A 145 -9.69 21.63 -4.17
C TYR A 145 -10.64 20.66 -3.47
N GLN A 146 -11.30 19.79 -4.24
CA GLN A 146 -12.05 18.69 -3.65
C GLN A 146 -11.09 17.52 -3.41
N VAL A 147 -11.01 17.10 -2.15
CA VAL A 147 -10.15 16.01 -1.69
C VAL A 147 -11.03 14.87 -1.22
N TYR A 148 -10.80 13.70 -1.79
CA TYR A 148 -11.58 12.50 -1.50
C TYR A 148 -10.67 11.31 -1.26
N ILE A 149 -10.83 10.63 -0.12
CA ILE A 149 -10.24 9.32 0.18
C ILE A 149 -11.37 8.45 0.75
N ASP A 150 -11.75 7.41 0.01
CA ASP A 150 -12.68 6.36 0.43
C ASP A 150 -11.87 5.20 1.04
N SER A 151 -11.45 5.40 2.28
CA SER A 151 -10.74 4.40 3.07
C SER A 151 -11.48 4.07 4.37
N GLU A 152 -11.11 2.95 4.96
CA GLU A 152 -11.61 2.50 6.25
C GLU A 152 -10.42 2.16 7.14
N LEU A 153 -10.49 2.60 8.40
CA LEU A 153 -9.53 2.25 9.44
C LEU A 153 -10.31 1.74 10.66
N SER A 154 -10.45 0.43 10.77
CA SER A 154 -11.34 -0.24 11.71
C SER A 154 -10.64 -1.39 12.44
N ASP A 155 -11.26 -1.92 13.49
CA ASP A 155 -10.80 -3.17 14.08
C ASP A 155 -10.96 -4.29 13.03
N GLY A 156 -9.92 -5.09 12.88
CA GLY A 156 -9.85 -6.17 11.91
C GLY A 156 -8.69 -7.09 12.26
N SER A 157 -7.83 -7.41 11.28
CA SER A 157 -6.65 -8.23 11.54
C SER A 157 -5.44 -7.87 10.69
N LEU A 158 -4.27 -8.21 11.22
CA LEU A 158 -3.04 -8.33 10.46
C LEU A 158 -2.95 -9.72 9.85
N THR A 159 -2.75 -9.78 8.54
CA THR A 159 -2.63 -11.02 7.78
C THR A 159 -1.17 -11.35 7.51
N TYR A 160 -0.75 -12.60 7.75
CA TYR A 160 0.55 -13.09 7.32
C TYR A 160 0.46 -14.52 6.76
N GLY A 161 1.45 -14.93 5.96
CA GLY A 161 1.55 -16.28 5.39
C GLY A 161 2.75 -17.04 5.96
N GLU A 162 2.57 -18.33 6.24
CA GLU A 162 3.61 -19.21 6.74
C GLU A 162 3.57 -20.58 6.02
N LEU A 163 4.74 -21.13 5.73
CA LEU A 163 4.91 -22.49 5.25
C LEU A 163 6.03 -23.18 6.02
N ILE A 164 5.68 -24.28 6.69
CA ILE A 164 6.65 -25.14 7.37
C ILE A 164 6.90 -26.38 6.49
N ILE A 165 8.17 -26.62 6.16
CA ILE A 165 8.60 -27.82 5.41
C ILE A 165 9.47 -28.66 6.35
N HIS A 166 8.93 -29.79 6.81
CA HIS A 166 9.66 -30.68 7.72
C HIS A 166 10.83 -31.40 7.03
N GLY A 167 12.03 -31.18 7.56
CA GLY A 167 13.25 -31.86 7.14
C GLY A 167 13.52 -33.16 7.93
N LYS A 168 14.76 -33.65 7.85
CA LYS A 168 15.21 -34.86 8.57
C LYS A 168 15.59 -34.60 10.04
N SER A 169 15.59 -33.35 10.47
CA SER A 169 15.99 -32.93 11.83
C SER A 169 15.27 -31.63 12.22
N GLU A 170 15.25 -31.33 13.52
CA GLU A 170 14.67 -30.10 14.09
C GLU A 170 15.48 -28.82 13.82
N LYS A 171 16.61 -28.89 13.10
CA LYS A 171 17.36 -27.68 12.71
C LYS A 171 16.60 -26.91 11.64
N GLU A 172 16.49 -25.61 11.81
CA GLU A 172 15.70 -24.72 10.95
C GLU A 172 16.57 -23.83 10.06
N VAL A 173 16.13 -23.62 8.82
CA VAL A 173 16.58 -22.53 7.95
C VAL A 173 15.37 -21.63 7.71
N PHE A 174 15.45 -20.38 8.16
CA PHE A 174 14.37 -19.42 8.05
C PHE A 174 14.57 -18.51 6.84
N LEU A 175 13.57 -18.43 5.97
CA LEU A 175 13.51 -17.51 4.82
C LEU A 175 12.29 -16.61 5.01
N SER A 176 12.50 -15.30 5.01
CA SER A 176 11.43 -14.32 5.15
C SER A 176 11.48 -13.23 4.08
N THR A 177 10.31 -12.70 3.76
CA THR A 177 10.10 -11.49 2.96
C THR A 177 8.86 -10.77 3.50
N TYR A 178 8.53 -9.60 2.98
CA TYR A 178 7.40 -8.78 3.44
C TYR A 178 6.45 -8.43 2.30
N VAL A 179 5.15 -8.42 2.61
CA VAL A 179 4.07 -8.18 1.64
C VAL A 179 3.31 -6.88 1.94
N CYS A 180 4.00 -5.87 2.48
CA CYS A 180 3.36 -4.62 2.90
C CYS A 180 3.45 -3.49 1.88
N HIS A 181 4.37 -3.57 0.91
CA HIS A 181 4.60 -2.52 -0.08
C HIS A 181 3.61 -2.65 -1.25
N PRO A 182 2.93 -1.56 -1.68
CA PRO A 182 1.96 -1.58 -2.78
C PRO A 182 2.67 -1.70 -4.16
N SER A 183 2.31 -0.91 -5.18
CA SER A 183 2.82 -1.05 -6.56
C SER A 183 4.27 -0.57 -6.71
N MET A 184 5.21 -1.30 -6.11
CA MET A 184 6.65 -1.11 -6.22
C MET A 184 7.33 -2.44 -6.55
N ALA A 185 8.29 -2.42 -7.48
CA ALA A 185 8.88 -3.65 -8.03
C ALA A 185 9.96 -4.23 -7.12
N ASN A 186 11.12 -3.57 -7.07
CA ASN A 186 12.30 -4.09 -6.37
C ASN A 186 12.21 -3.97 -4.84
N ASN A 187 11.20 -3.25 -4.33
CA ASN A 187 10.89 -3.16 -2.90
C ASN A 187 9.36 -3.25 -2.75
N GLU A 188 8.77 -4.43 -2.67
CA GLU A 188 9.45 -5.75 -2.56
C GLU A 188 8.61 -6.84 -3.23
N LEU A 189 8.20 -6.61 -4.48
CA LEU A 189 7.57 -7.65 -5.31
C LEU A 189 8.56 -8.69 -5.81
N SER A 190 9.84 -8.33 -5.94
CA SER A 190 10.96 -9.19 -6.35
C SER A 190 11.30 -10.21 -5.28
#